data_AF-A0A972T972-F1
#
_entry.id   AF-A0A972T972-F1
#
_cell.length_a   1.000
_cell.length_b   1.000
_cell.length_c   1.000
_cell.angle_alpha   90.00
_cell.angle_beta   90.00
_cell.angle_gamma   90.00
#
_symmetry.space_group_name_H-M   'P 1'
#
loop_
_entity.id
_entity.type
_entity.pdbx_description
1 polymer ?
#
loop_
_entity_poly.entity_id
_entity_poly.type
_entity_poly.pdbx_seq_one_letter_code
_entity_poly.pdbx_strand_id
1 'polypeptide(L)'
;MKMVKNNRLGGILCILGTLMGLIGHYILFLRWYLIGMTAESAEPGCEILLKYIHPALADLGILAAVLMAVSAYGFFLKKNWAFLLSIIGVVIALLSSWFINIPFMAAGLPPVYFPLFFPYLLLFFLMLRLVVIRQWSLVLLALGTGMAYIFCFMNGVSSTSRIITVGAPIFVLVDGLHWFAMAGWAVVTVGILLSPKEWMRVLGLTAGALELAVGIPLAVVTASQLGRFSLFALAPISCLILIVILVWPNLWQRLTGSAE
;
A
#
# COMPACT_ATOMS: atom_id res chain seq x y z
N MET A 1 -0.98 -4.56 27.40
CA MET A 1 0.00 -3.52 27.79
C MET A 1 -0.44 -2.17 27.22
N LYS A 2 -0.60 -1.13 28.05
CA LYS A 2 -1.03 0.20 27.59
C LYS A 2 0.15 0.88 26.88
N MET A 3 0.04 1.09 25.57
CA MET A 3 1.07 1.80 24.81
C MET A 3 1.22 3.22 25.36
N VAL A 4 2.44 3.60 25.75
CA VAL A 4 2.77 5.00 26.05
C VAL A 4 2.79 5.75 24.71
N LYS A 5 2.01 6.83 24.61
CA LYS A 5 1.89 7.60 23.36
C LYS A 5 2.10 9.09 23.62
N ASN A 6 2.91 9.73 22.79
CA ASN A 6 2.98 11.18 22.74
C ASN A 6 1.77 11.73 21.98
N ASN A 7 0.64 11.85 22.68
CA ASN A 7 -0.64 12.25 22.09
C ASN A 7 -0.59 13.64 21.43
N ARG A 8 0.14 14.61 22.01
CA ARG A 8 0.26 15.95 21.41
C ARG A 8 0.97 15.89 20.07
N LEU A 9 2.11 15.20 20.00
CA LEU A 9 2.84 15.02 18.75
C LEU A 9 2.02 14.22 17.73
N GLY A 10 1.35 13.15 18.16
CA GLY A 10 0.46 12.37 17.30
C GLY A 10 -0.64 13.21 16.67
N GLY A 11 -1.26 14.10 17.45
CA GLY A 11 -2.26 15.05 16.95
C GLY A 11 -1.68 16.02 15.92
N ILE A 12 -0.50 16.61 16.19
CA ILE A 12 0.17 17.54 15.27
C ILE A 12 0.53 16.84 13.95
N LEU A 13 1.16 15.66 14.01
CA LEU A 13 1.54 14.90 12.81
C LEU A 13 0.31 14.49 11.99
N CYS A 14 -0.81 14.17 12.66
CA CYS A 14 -2.07 13.89 11.99
C CYS A 14 -2.68 15.12 11.31
N ILE A 15 -2.58 16.32 11.91
CA ILE A 15 -2.98 17.57 11.25
C ILE A 15 -2.12 17.80 9.99
N LEU A 16 -0.81 17.65 10.09
CA LEU A 16 0.09 17.80 8.93
C LEU A 16 -0.27 16.82 7.80
N GLY A 17 -0.49 15.54 8.15
CA GLY A 17 -0.95 14.53 7.21
C GLY A 17 -2.33 14.85 6.60
N THR A 18 -3.24 15.45 7.38
CA THR A 18 -4.56 15.88 6.89
C THR A 18 -4.43 17.00 5.87
N LEU A 19 -3.71 18.07 6.21
CA LEU A 19 -3.55 19.24 5.35
C LEU A 19 -2.85 18.86 4.05
N MET A 20 -1.77 18.08 4.14
CA MET A 20 -1.05 17.57 2.99
C MET A 20 -1.93 16.69 2.10
N GLY A 21 -2.74 15.80 2.69
CA GLY A 21 -3.60 14.91 1.95
C GLY A 21 -4.72 15.62 1.21
N LEU A 22 -5.47 16.48 1.92
CA LEU A 22 -6.56 17.23 1.32
C LEU A 22 -6.02 18.19 0.25
N ILE A 23 -5.12 19.11 0.63
CA ILE A 23 -4.62 20.14 -0.28
C ILE A 23 -3.87 19.49 -1.45
N GLY A 24 -3.00 18.53 -1.16
CA GLY A 24 -2.16 17.86 -2.13
C GLY A 24 -2.96 17.09 -3.18
N HIS A 25 -3.90 16.23 -2.77
CA HIS A 25 -4.69 15.45 -3.73
C HIS A 25 -5.58 16.34 -4.58
N TYR A 26 -6.24 17.38 -4.01
CA TYR A 26 -7.03 18.32 -4.81
C TYR A 26 -6.19 19.08 -5.84
N ILE A 27 -5.06 19.68 -5.43
CA ILE A 27 -4.20 20.45 -6.33
C ILE A 27 -3.64 19.55 -7.43
N LEU A 28 -3.09 18.39 -7.07
CA LEU A 28 -2.49 17.49 -8.05
C LEU A 28 -3.54 16.91 -8.98
N PHE A 29 -4.70 16.49 -8.48
CA PHE A 29 -5.77 15.95 -9.32
C PHE A 29 -6.28 16.99 -10.32
N LEU A 30 -6.66 18.18 -9.87
CA LEU A 30 -7.18 19.25 -10.75
C LEU A 30 -6.16 19.70 -11.80
N ARG A 31 -4.87 19.68 -11.47
CA ARG A 31 -3.81 20.07 -12.39
C ARG A 31 -3.46 18.98 -13.41
N TRP A 32 -3.44 17.73 -12.98
CA TRP A 32 -2.81 16.65 -13.75
C TRP A 32 -3.78 15.63 -14.33
N TYR A 33 -5.03 15.58 -13.88
CA TYR A 33 -5.99 14.60 -14.39
C TYR A 33 -6.21 14.73 -15.90
N LEU A 34 -6.52 15.95 -16.38
CA LEU A 34 -6.70 16.17 -17.81
C LEU A 34 -5.41 15.95 -18.62
N ILE A 35 -4.26 16.36 -18.09
CA ILE A 35 -2.96 16.14 -18.73
C ILE A 35 -2.70 14.63 -18.90
N GLY A 36 -2.97 13.84 -17.87
CA GLY A 36 -2.89 12.38 -17.92
C GLY A 36 -3.84 11.79 -18.96
N MET A 37 -5.09 12.23 -18.96
CA MET A 37 -6.11 11.75 -19.90
C MET A 37 -5.81 12.07 -21.38
N THR A 38 -5.02 13.10 -21.66
CA THR A 38 -4.61 13.48 -23.01
C THR A 38 -3.22 12.98 -23.41
N ALA A 39 -2.50 12.33 -22.49
CA ALA A 39 -1.18 11.79 -22.80
C ALA A 39 -1.29 10.57 -23.70
N GLU A 40 -0.40 10.49 -24.69
CA GLU A 40 -0.32 9.33 -25.58
C GLU A 40 0.09 8.10 -24.77
N SER A 41 -0.72 7.04 -24.84
CA SER A 41 -0.48 5.84 -24.04
C SER A 41 0.68 5.04 -24.60
N ALA A 42 1.71 4.79 -23.78
CA ALA A 42 2.81 3.93 -24.20
C ALA A 42 2.40 2.45 -24.35
N GLU A 43 1.34 2.02 -23.66
CA GLU A 43 0.78 0.66 -23.79
C GLU A 43 -0.75 0.65 -23.72
N PRO A 44 -1.44 -0.28 -24.42
CA PRO A 44 -2.87 -0.48 -24.29
C PRO A 44 -3.28 -0.72 -22.83
N GLY A 45 -4.25 0.07 -22.35
CA GLY A 45 -4.77 -0.01 -20.98
C GLY A 45 -4.21 1.05 -20.02
N CYS A 46 -3.19 1.82 -20.40
CA CYS A 46 -2.74 2.98 -19.62
C CYS A 46 -3.84 4.04 -19.48
N GLU A 47 -4.63 4.25 -20.53
CA GLU A 47 -5.80 5.15 -20.49
C GLU A 47 -6.83 4.75 -19.44
N ILE A 48 -7.07 3.45 -19.27
CA ILE A 48 -8.02 2.94 -18.26
C ILE A 48 -7.47 3.22 -16.86
N LEU A 49 -6.16 3.05 -16.66
CA LEU A 49 -5.52 3.37 -15.38
C LEU A 49 -5.64 4.86 -15.06
N LEU A 50 -5.37 5.75 -16.01
CA LEU A 50 -5.51 7.20 -15.79
C LEU A 50 -6.97 7.62 -15.63
N LYS A 51 -7.91 7.01 -16.37
CA LYS A 51 -9.33 7.35 -16.32
C LYS A 51 -10.03 6.90 -15.05
N TYR A 52 -9.71 5.72 -14.53
CA TYR A 52 -10.42 5.13 -13.41
C TYR A 52 -9.58 5.00 -12.14
N ILE A 53 -8.30 4.63 -12.26
CA ILE A 53 -7.46 4.40 -11.09
C ILE A 53 -6.94 5.73 -10.52
N HIS A 54 -6.63 6.72 -11.34
CA HIS A 54 -6.22 8.04 -10.82
C HIS A 54 -7.31 8.69 -9.95
N PRO A 55 -8.58 8.82 -10.39
CA PRO A 55 -9.65 9.30 -9.51
C PRO A 55 -9.86 8.44 -8.27
N ALA A 56 -9.94 7.11 -8.42
CA ALA A 56 -10.18 6.21 -7.29
C ALA A 56 -9.08 6.31 -6.21
N LEU A 57 -7.81 6.44 -6.63
CA LEU A 57 -6.71 6.64 -5.69
C LEU A 57 -6.69 8.05 -5.11
N ALA A 58 -7.09 9.08 -5.87
CA ALA A 58 -7.26 10.42 -5.32
C ALA A 58 -8.31 10.43 -4.20
N ASP A 59 -9.44 9.75 -4.41
CA ASP A 59 -10.49 9.56 -3.40
C ASP A 59 -9.97 8.80 -2.17
N LEU A 60 -9.21 7.72 -2.36
CA LEU A 60 -8.57 7.02 -1.23
C LEU A 60 -7.58 7.91 -0.47
N GLY A 61 -6.85 8.78 -1.17
CA GLY A 61 -5.95 9.76 -0.56
C GLY A 61 -6.68 10.82 0.26
N ILE A 62 -7.81 11.30 -0.23
CA ILE A 62 -8.70 12.21 0.51
C ILE A 62 -9.30 11.50 1.72
N LEU A 63 -9.77 10.26 1.56
CA LEU A 63 -10.26 9.43 2.66
C LEU A 63 -9.19 9.23 3.74
N ALA A 64 -7.96 8.93 3.33
CA ALA A 64 -6.82 8.81 4.23
C ALA A 64 -6.60 10.11 5.03
N ALA A 65 -6.67 11.27 4.38
CA ALA A 65 -6.56 12.57 5.02
C ALA A 65 -7.68 12.80 6.04
N VAL A 66 -8.93 12.42 5.73
CA VAL A 66 -10.07 12.48 6.65
C VAL A 66 -9.86 11.57 7.86
N LEU A 67 -9.37 10.34 7.67
CA LEU A 67 -9.03 9.44 8.77
C LEU A 67 -7.95 10.03 9.67
N MET A 68 -6.95 10.70 9.10
CA MET A 68 -5.94 11.42 9.87
C MET A 68 -6.53 12.62 10.61
N ALA A 69 -7.51 13.34 10.06
CA ALA A 69 -8.18 14.44 10.72
C ALA A 69 -8.92 13.97 11.98
N VAL A 70 -9.70 12.88 11.85
CA VAL A 70 -10.41 12.25 12.96
C VAL A 70 -9.42 11.70 13.99
N SER A 71 -8.32 11.11 13.52
CA SER A 71 -7.22 10.66 14.38
C SER A 71 -6.61 11.82 15.18
N ALA A 72 -6.42 13.00 14.58
CA ALA A 72 -5.88 14.17 15.28
C ALA A 72 -6.78 14.56 16.46
N TYR A 73 -8.10 14.65 16.24
CA TYR A 73 -9.09 14.85 17.29
C TYR A 73 -8.98 13.78 18.39
N GLY A 74 -8.89 12.52 17.99
CA GLY A 74 -8.70 11.40 18.93
C GLY A 74 -7.42 11.52 19.76
N PHE A 75 -6.30 11.92 19.16
CA PHE A 75 -5.03 12.11 19.85
C PHE A 75 -5.11 13.24 20.88
N PHE A 76 -5.66 14.41 20.52
CA PHE A 76 -5.82 15.51 21.50
C PHE A 76 -6.74 15.13 22.66
N LEU A 77 -7.74 14.29 22.43
CA LEU A 77 -8.62 13.73 23.46
C LEU A 77 -8.11 12.43 24.11
N LYS A 78 -6.88 12.01 23.79
CA LYS A 78 -6.23 10.81 24.34
C LYS A 78 -7.06 9.52 24.15
N LYS A 79 -7.77 9.39 23.03
CA LYS A 79 -8.60 8.23 22.69
C LYS A 79 -7.74 7.08 22.16
N ASN A 80 -8.12 5.85 22.51
CA ASN A 80 -7.36 4.65 22.16
C ASN A 80 -7.35 4.35 20.65
N TRP A 81 -8.45 4.66 19.96
CA TRP A 81 -8.64 4.43 18.53
C TRP A 81 -7.86 5.40 17.63
N ALA A 82 -7.35 6.52 18.17
CA ALA A 82 -6.64 7.54 17.38
C ALA A 82 -5.48 6.93 16.59
N PHE A 83 -4.65 6.16 17.28
CA PHE A 83 -3.50 5.51 16.65
C PHE A 83 -3.92 4.52 15.54
N LEU A 84 -4.97 3.73 15.75
CA LEU A 84 -5.50 2.83 14.72
C LEU A 84 -5.86 3.61 13.44
N LEU A 85 -6.64 4.67 13.58
CA LEU A 85 -7.06 5.48 12.43
C LEU A 85 -5.87 6.16 11.75
N SER A 86 -4.86 6.63 12.50
CA SER A 86 -3.65 7.19 11.88
C SER A 86 -2.86 6.17 11.07
N ILE A 87 -2.78 4.92 11.53
CA ILE A 87 -2.04 3.87 10.82
C ILE A 87 -2.81 3.44 9.57
N ILE A 88 -4.14 3.28 9.65
CA ILE A 88 -4.95 3.02 8.46
C ILE A 88 -4.80 4.19 7.47
N GLY A 89 -4.94 5.42 7.95
CA GLY A 89 -4.82 6.63 7.12
C GLY A 89 -3.46 6.69 6.42
N VAL A 90 -2.35 6.52 7.14
CA VAL A 90 -1.02 6.60 6.51
C VAL A 90 -0.76 5.45 5.52
N VAL A 91 -1.25 4.24 5.79
CA VAL A 91 -1.10 3.09 4.87
C VAL A 91 -1.89 3.32 3.58
N ILE A 92 -3.13 3.84 3.68
CA ILE A 92 -3.93 4.20 2.50
C ILE A 92 -3.28 5.35 1.74
N ALA A 93 -2.79 6.38 2.44
CA ALA A 93 -2.11 7.52 1.82
C ALA A 93 -0.84 7.10 1.06
N LEU A 94 -0.08 6.14 1.60
CA LEU A 94 1.11 5.60 0.93
C LEU A 94 0.74 4.85 -0.35
N LEU A 95 -0.34 4.04 -0.35
CA LEU A 95 -0.83 3.41 -1.57
C LEU A 95 -1.26 4.48 -2.59
N SER A 96 -2.13 5.41 -2.18
CA SER A 96 -2.73 6.38 -3.10
C SER A 96 -1.69 7.29 -3.73
N SER A 97 -0.73 7.77 -2.96
CA SER A 97 0.31 8.67 -3.45
C SER A 97 1.45 7.96 -4.16
N TRP A 98 1.67 6.66 -3.98
CA TRP A 98 2.67 5.91 -4.72
C TRP A 98 2.13 5.43 -6.07
N PHE A 99 0.98 4.75 -6.06
CA PHE A 99 0.52 4.00 -7.23
C PHE A 99 0.09 4.90 -8.39
N ILE A 100 -0.44 6.10 -8.13
CA ILE A 100 -0.80 7.06 -9.20
C ILE A 100 0.41 7.37 -10.10
N ASN A 101 1.63 7.30 -9.59
CA ASN A 101 2.83 7.59 -10.39
C ASN A 101 3.11 6.51 -11.43
N ILE A 102 2.67 5.27 -11.22
CA ILE A 102 2.92 4.17 -12.15
C ILE A 102 2.26 4.42 -13.52
N PRO A 103 0.94 4.69 -13.63
CA PRO A 103 0.34 5.01 -14.92
C PRO A 103 0.84 6.35 -15.50
N PHE A 104 1.20 7.33 -14.67
CA PHE A 104 1.83 8.57 -15.16
C PHE A 104 3.16 8.28 -15.85
N MET A 105 4.05 7.55 -15.18
CA MET A 105 5.35 7.17 -15.74
C MET A 105 5.20 6.26 -16.96
N ALA A 106 4.21 5.36 -16.95
CA ALA A 106 3.88 4.55 -18.12
C ALA A 106 3.42 5.40 -19.31
N ALA A 107 2.73 6.52 -19.08
CA ALA A 107 2.34 7.49 -20.11
C ALA A 107 3.44 8.54 -20.42
N GLY A 108 4.69 8.31 -19.98
CA GLY A 108 5.80 9.25 -20.19
C GLY A 108 5.70 10.56 -19.40
N LEU A 109 4.78 10.65 -18.44
CA LEU A 109 4.59 11.81 -17.57
C LEU A 109 5.45 11.70 -16.29
N PRO A 110 5.79 12.84 -15.66
CA PRO A 110 6.53 12.82 -14.40
C PRO A 110 5.74 12.17 -13.26
N PRO A 111 6.41 11.62 -12.22
CA PRO A 111 5.75 11.06 -11.05
C PRO A 111 5.23 12.16 -10.10
N VAL A 112 4.08 12.73 -10.43
CA VAL A 112 3.58 13.97 -9.81
C VAL A 112 3.05 13.84 -8.38
N TYR A 113 2.83 12.60 -7.90
CA TYR A 113 2.39 12.31 -6.53
C TYR A 113 3.53 11.93 -5.57
N PHE A 114 4.76 11.75 -6.06
CA PHE A 114 5.93 11.56 -5.18
C PHE A 114 6.14 12.68 -4.14
N PRO A 115 5.84 13.96 -4.43
CA PRO A 115 5.82 15.01 -3.43
C PRO A 115 4.83 14.78 -2.27
N LEU A 116 3.83 13.90 -2.41
CA LEU A 116 2.99 13.44 -1.30
C LEU A 116 3.49 12.14 -0.68
N PHE A 117 3.95 11.21 -1.51
CA PHE A 117 4.42 9.90 -1.06
C PHE A 117 5.57 10.00 -0.05
N PHE A 118 6.63 10.73 -0.37
CA PHE A 118 7.81 10.79 0.51
C PHE A 118 7.51 11.45 1.86
N PRO A 119 6.76 12.55 1.94
CA PRO A 119 6.29 13.07 3.21
C PRO A 119 5.39 12.11 4.00
N TYR A 120 4.49 11.36 3.36
CA TYR A 120 3.70 10.34 4.06
C TYR A 120 4.57 9.18 4.57
N LEU A 121 5.60 8.81 3.82
CA LEU A 121 6.57 7.81 4.25
C LEU A 121 7.35 8.30 5.47
N LEU A 122 7.75 9.58 5.47
CA LEU A 122 8.34 10.20 6.64
C LEU A 122 7.35 10.22 7.82
N LEU A 123 6.09 10.60 7.61
CA LEU A 123 5.06 10.58 8.66
C LEU A 123 4.87 9.17 9.24
N PHE A 124 4.89 8.13 8.41
CA PHE A 124 4.85 6.73 8.86
C PHE A 124 5.97 6.45 9.88
N PHE A 125 7.22 6.79 9.55
CA PHE A 125 8.34 6.62 10.47
C PHE A 125 8.23 7.50 11.71
N LEU A 126 7.84 8.78 11.58
CA LEU A 126 7.69 9.70 12.71
C LEU A 126 6.61 9.21 13.69
N MET A 127 5.47 8.75 13.19
CA MET A 127 4.40 8.17 14.00
C MET A 127 4.89 6.94 14.78
N LEU A 128 5.59 6.04 14.11
CA LEU A 128 6.04 4.80 14.75
C LEU A 128 7.23 5.00 15.71
N ARG A 129 8.14 5.95 15.42
CA ARG A 129 9.36 6.15 16.21
C ARG A 129 9.23 7.20 17.30
N LEU A 130 8.42 8.25 17.10
CA LEU A 130 8.31 9.37 18.03
C LEU A 130 6.98 9.40 18.79
N VAL A 131 5.89 8.86 18.24
CA VAL A 131 4.58 8.87 18.91
C VAL A 131 4.40 7.62 19.77
N VAL A 132 4.66 6.42 19.23
CA VAL A 132 4.41 5.14 19.94
C VAL A 132 5.69 4.35 20.25
N ILE A 133 6.84 4.78 19.73
CA ILE A 133 8.17 4.17 19.94
C ILE A 133 8.16 2.65 19.72
N ARG A 134 7.99 2.24 18.45
CA ARG A 134 8.09 0.84 18.02
C ARG A 134 9.53 0.45 17.68
N GLN A 135 9.88 -0.81 17.93
CA GLN A 135 11.19 -1.37 17.55
C GLN A 135 11.39 -1.37 16.03
N TRP A 136 12.63 -1.16 15.58
CA TRP A 136 12.97 -1.06 14.15
C TRP A 136 12.61 -2.31 13.36
N SER A 137 12.81 -3.50 13.93
CA SER A 137 12.46 -4.76 13.28
C SER A 137 10.97 -4.84 12.90
N LEU A 138 10.08 -4.39 13.79
CA LEU A 138 8.63 -4.34 13.53
C LEU A 138 8.28 -3.27 12.48
N VAL A 139 8.94 -2.11 12.54
CA VAL A 139 8.73 -1.03 11.57
C VAL A 139 9.15 -1.47 10.16
N LEU A 140 10.31 -2.13 10.04
CA LEU A 140 10.82 -2.63 8.76
C LEU A 140 10.00 -3.83 8.26
N LEU A 141 9.53 -4.70 9.15
CA LEU A 141 8.59 -5.77 8.78
C LEU A 141 7.29 -5.16 8.22
N ALA A 142 6.73 -4.15 8.89
CA ALA A 142 5.53 -3.47 8.41
C ALA A 142 5.72 -2.73 7.09
N LEU A 143 6.91 -2.16 6.86
CA LEU A 143 7.26 -1.61 5.55
C LEU A 143 7.28 -2.72 4.48
N GLY A 144 7.89 -3.88 4.80
CA GLY A 144 7.92 -5.05 3.94
C GLY A 144 6.52 -5.56 3.57
N THR A 145 5.66 -5.78 4.57
CA THR A 145 4.28 -6.21 4.33
C THR A 145 3.46 -5.14 3.60
N GLY A 146 3.74 -3.86 3.84
CA GLY A 146 3.13 -2.74 3.13
C GLY A 146 3.52 -2.70 1.65
N MET A 147 4.76 -3.03 1.31
CA MET A 147 5.19 -3.17 -0.08
C MET A 147 4.51 -4.36 -0.76
N ALA A 148 4.39 -5.51 -0.09
CA ALA A 148 3.65 -6.65 -0.63
C ALA A 148 2.17 -6.32 -0.88
N TYR A 149 1.53 -5.57 0.04
CA TYR A 149 0.20 -5.01 -0.16
C TYR A 149 0.10 -4.17 -1.45
N ILE A 150 1.03 -3.22 -1.65
CA ILE A 150 1.07 -2.37 -2.84
C ILE A 150 1.30 -3.18 -4.12
N PHE A 151 2.19 -4.16 -4.11
CA PHE A 151 2.46 -4.97 -5.29
C PHE A 151 1.31 -5.93 -5.62
N CYS A 152 0.63 -6.50 -4.63
CA CYS A 152 -0.59 -7.28 -4.88
C CYS A 152 -1.72 -6.39 -5.45
N PHE A 153 -1.86 -5.17 -4.93
CA PHE A 153 -2.77 -4.16 -5.51
C PHE A 153 -2.43 -3.87 -6.97
N MET A 154 -1.14 -3.67 -7.28
CA MET A 154 -0.67 -3.48 -8.65
C MET A 154 -1.08 -4.64 -9.55
N ASN A 155 -0.85 -5.88 -9.12
CA ASN A 155 -1.22 -7.06 -9.91
C ASN A 155 -2.73 -7.15 -10.15
N GLY A 156 -3.56 -6.83 -9.15
CA GLY A 156 -5.02 -6.76 -9.33
C GLY A 156 -5.41 -5.68 -10.33
N VAL A 157 -4.97 -4.44 -10.14
CA VAL A 157 -5.29 -3.31 -11.06
C VAL A 157 -4.82 -3.59 -12.48
N SER A 158 -3.59 -4.07 -12.65
CA SER A 158 -3.03 -4.39 -13.96
C SER A 158 -3.74 -5.57 -14.62
N SER A 159 -4.15 -6.58 -13.85
CA SER A 159 -4.97 -7.69 -14.38
C SER A 159 -6.33 -7.20 -14.84
N THR A 160 -7.03 -6.40 -14.03
CA THR A 160 -8.31 -5.79 -14.41
C THR A 160 -8.19 -4.99 -15.71
N SER A 161 -7.14 -4.16 -15.85
CA SER A 161 -6.88 -3.40 -17.08
C SER A 161 -6.65 -4.31 -18.29
N ARG A 162 -5.91 -5.42 -18.12
CA ARG A 162 -5.64 -6.39 -19.20
C ARG A 162 -6.84 -7.25 -19.55
N ILE A 163 -7.77 -7.50 -18.62
CA ILE A 163 -9.07 -8.12 -18.93
C ILE A 163 -9.84 -7.25 -19.92
N ILE A 164 -9.87 -5.93 -19.69
CA ILE A 164 -10.62 -4.99 -20.53
C ILE A 164 -9.95 -4.79 -21.90
N THR A 165 -8.60 -4.75 -21.94
CA THR A 165 -7.87 -4.40 -23.16
C THR A 165 -7.41 -5.57 -24.01
N VAL A 166 -7.03 -6.70 -23.38
CA VAL A 166 -6.50 -7.88 -24.07
C VAL A 166 -7.47 -9.05 -24.00
N GLY A 167 -8.19 -9.21 -22.88
CA GLY A 167 -9.17 -10.28 -22.69
C GLY A 167 -8.56 -11.68 -22.55
N ALA A 168 -7.25 -11.80 -22.28
CA ALA A 168 -6.61 -13.10 -22.15
C ALA A 168 -7.11 -13.84 -20.88
N PRO A 169 -7.44 -15.15 -20.97
CA PRO A 169 -8.05 -15.90 -19.86
C PRO A 169 -7.22 -15.91 -18.57
N ILE A 170 -5.90 -15.84 -18.68
CA ILE A 170 -5.01 -15.84 -17.52
C ILE A 170 -5.30 -14.68 -16.57
N PHE A 171 -5.59 -13.48 -17.09
CA PHE A 171 -5.89 -12.32 -16.25
C PHE A 171 -7.23 -12.51 -15.53
N VAL A 172 -8.24 -13.07 -16.19
CA VAL A 172 -9.55 -13.36 -15.58
C VAL A 172 -9.44 -14.38 -14.46
N LEU A 173 -8.64 -15.42 -14.66
CA LEU A 173 -8.45 -16.50 -13.69
C LEU A 173 -7.83 -16.01 -12.37
N VAL A 174 -6.89 -15.06 -12.44
CA VAL A 174 -6.05 -14.67 -11.29
C VAL A 174 -6.43 -13.32 -10.66
N ASP A 175 -7.17 -12.45 -11.35
CA ASP A 175 -7.47 -11.07 -10.91
C ASP A 175 -8.04 -11.01 -9.48
N GLY A 176 -9.14 -11.72 -9.22
CA GLY A 176 -9.78 -11.73 -7.90
C GLY A 176 -8.83 -12.17 -6.78
N LEU A 177 -7.93 -13.11 -7.05
CA LEU A 177 -7.01 -13.67 -6.06
C LEU A 177 -5.90 -12.69 -5.67
N HIS A 178 -5.46 -11.83 -6.59
CA HIS A 178 -4.56 -10.71 -6.27
C HIS A 178 -5.22 -9.72 -5.29
N TRP A 179 -6.51 -9.44 -5.48
CA TRP A 179 -7.28 -8.58 -4.57
C TRP A 179 -7.40 -9.19 -3.16
N PHE A 180 -7.60 -10.50 -3.07
CA PHE A 180 -7.60 -11.20 -1.77
C PHE A 180 -6.22 -11.18 -1.09
N ALA A 181 -5.14 -11.42 -1.83
CA ALA A 181 -3.78 -11.33 -1.32
C ALA A 181 -3.47 -9.90 -0.82
N MET A 182 -3.84 -8.88 -1.61
CA MET A 182 -3.75 -7.47 -1.24
C MET A 182 -4.47 -7.18 0.08
N ALA A 183 -5.72 -7.61 0.23
CA ALA A 183 -6.50 -7.39 1.45
C ALA A 183 -5.86 -8.07 2.67
N GLY A 184 -5.33 -9.29 2.49
CA GLY A 184 -4.58 -10.00 3.52
C GLY A 184 -3.36 -9.20 3.98
N TRP A 185 -2.54 -8.72 3.05
CA TRP A 185 -1.37 -7.89 3.38
C TRP A 185 -1.72 -6.54 4.01
N ALA A 186 -2.84 -5.91 3.61
CA ALA A 186 -3.31 -4.68 4.24
C ALA A 186 -3.65 -4.90 5.72
N VAL A 187 -4.38 -5.98 6.02
CA VAL A 187 -4.74 -6.36 7.41
C VAL A 187 -3.50 -6.69 8.22
N VAL A 188 -2.55 -7.44 7.66
CA VAL A 188 -1.28 -7.76 8.34
C VAL A 188 -0.49 -6.49 8.63
N THR A 189 -0.29 -5.62 7.65
CA THR A 189 0.48 -4.38 7.79
C THR A 189 -0.06 -3.48 8.90
N VAL A 190 -1.37 -3.25 8.93
CA VAL A 190 -1.99 -2.46 10.00
C VAL A 190 -1.96 -3.24 11.33
N GLY A 191 -2.31 -4.52 11.32
CA GLY A 191 -2.47 -5.35 12.49
C GLY A 191 -1.19 -5.48 13.33
N ILE A 192 -0.06 -5.76 12.69
CA ILE A 192 1.22 -5.92 13.39
C ILE A 192 1.69 -4.61 14.04
N LEU A 193 1.35 -3.46 13.46
CA LEU A 193 1.68 -2.16 14.06
C LEU A 193 0.87 -1.83 15.31
N LEU A 194 -0.26 -2.51 15.52
CA LEU A 194 -1.10 -2.35 16.71
C LEU A 194 -0.74 -3.37 17.79
N SER A 195 -0.86 -4.64 17.45
CA SER A 195 -0.64 -5.76 18.34
C SER A 195 -0.40 -7.01 17.49
N PRO A 196 0.87 -7.36 17.21
CA PRO A 196 1.21 -8.59 16.51
C PRO A 196 0.57 -9.80 17.20
N LYS A 197 -0.04 -10.69 16.42
CA LYS A 197 -0.66 -11.94 16.89
C LYS A 197 -0.36 -13.05 15.89
N GLU A 198 -0.29 -14.30 16.34
CA GLU A 198 0.05 -15.43 15.46
C GLU A 198 -0.91 -15.58 14.27
N TRP A 199 -2.20 -15.30 14.43
CA TRP A 199 -3.14 -15.33 13.31
C TRP A 199 -2.77 -14.36 12.18
N MET A 200 -2.07 -13.25 12.48
CA MET A 200 -1.60 -12.31 11.46
C MET A 200 -0.41 -12.90 10.68
N ARG A 201 0.44 -13.71 11.33
CA ARG A 201 1.48 -14.47 10.64
C ARG A 201 0.85 -15.50 9.70
N VAL A 202 -0.16 -16.23 10.17
CA VAL A 202 -0.92 -17.20 9.35
C VAL A 202 -1.61 -16.50 8.17
N LEU A 203 -2.22 -15.33 8.40
CA LEU A 203 -2.82 -14.53 7.32
C LEU A 203 -1.77 -14.07 6.31
N GLY A 204 -0.61 -13.61 6.76
CA GLY A 204 0.50 -13.22 5.89
C GLY A 204 1.06 -14.38 5.07
N LEU A 205 1.19 -15.57 5.69
CA LEU A 205 1.56 -16.79 4.97
C LEU A 205 0.51 -17.19 3.93
N THR A 206 -0.77 -17.07 4.26
CA THR A 206 -1.88 -17.36 3.34
C THR A 206 -1.88 -16.39 2.17
N ALA A 207 -1.80 -15.09 2.43
CA ALA A 207 -1.76 -14.04 1.41
C ALA A 207 -0.52 -14.18 0.52
N GLY A 208 0.65 -14.43 1.11
CA GLY A 208 1.88 -14.67 0.37
C GLY A 208 1.81 -15.91 -0.50
N ALA A 209 1.35 -17.05 0.04
CA ALA A 209 1.25 -18.30 -0.70
C ALA A 209 0.24 -18.19 -1.85
N LEU A 210 -0.89 -17.50 -1.60
CA LEU A 210 -1.86 -17.19 -2.65
C LEU A 210 -1.20 -16.39 -3.78
N GLU A 211 -0.49 -15.31 -3.46
CA GLU A 211 0.19 -14.47 -4.46
C GLU A 211 1.28 -15.25 -5.22
N LEU A 212 2.01 -16.17 -4.57
CA LEU A 212 2.95 -17.03 -5.30
C LEU A 212 2.22 -17.95 -6.29
N ALA A 213 1.11 -18.56 -5.87
CA ALA A 213 0.35 -19.50 -6.68
C ALA A 213 -0.23 -18.85 -7.95
N VAL A 214 -0.66 -17.59 -7.85
CA VAL A 214 -1.31 -16.88 -8.97
C VAL A 214 -0.37 -15.93 -9.71
N GLY A 215 0.54 -15.28 -8.99
CA GLY A 215 1.46 -14.27 -9.52
C GLY A 215 2.64 -14.86 -10.28
N ILE A 216 3.15 -16.04 -9.91
CA ILE A 216 4.25 -16.68 -10.66
C ILE A 216 3.80 -17.06 -12.08
N PRO A 217 2.69 -17.81 -12.29
CA PRO A 217 2.22 -18.12 -13.64
C PRO A 217 1.97 -16.85 -14.47
N LEU A 218 1.35 -15.84 -13.88
CA LEU A 218 1.09 -14.56 -14.53
C LEU A 218 2.39 -13.87 -14.97
N ALA A 219 3.39 -13.81 -14.08
CA ALA A 219 4.69 -13.22 -14.36
C ALA A 219 5.43 -13.96 -15.49
N VAL A 220 5.39 -15.30 -15.51
CA VAL A 220 6.03 -16.12 -16.55
C VAL A 220 5.38 -15.87 -17.91
N VAL A 221 4.04 -15.96 -17.99
CA VAL A 221 3.31 -15.75 -19.24
C VAL A 221 3.56 -14.35 -19.79
N THR A 222 3.46 -13.34 -18.93
CA THR A 222 3.65 -11.94 -19.35
C THR A 222 5.10 -11.64 -19.72
N ALA A 223 6.08 -12.17 -19.00
CA ALA A 223 7.50 -12.03 -19.37
C ALA A 223 7.80 -12.68 -20.72
N SER A 224 7.24 -13.87 -20.98
CA SER A 224 7.38 -14.55 -22.27
C SER A 224 6.76 -13.78 -23.42
N GLN A 225 5.60 -13.14 -23.20
CA GLN A 225 4.92 -12.33 -24.22
C GLN A 225 5.65 -11.01 -24.50
N LEU A 226 6.20 -10.38 -23.47
CA LEU A 226 6.87 -9.09 -23.59
C LEU A 226 8.35 -9.22 -24.03
N GLY A 227 8.96 -10.40 -23.91
CA GLY A 227 10.38 -10.60 -24.17
C GLY A 227 11.31 -9.84 -23.20
N ARG A 228 10.77 -9.41 -22.05
CA ARG A 228 11.49 -8.64 -21.01
C ARG A 228 10.94 -8.95 -19.62
N PHE A 229 11.57 -8.38 -18.59
CA PHE A 229 11.10 -8.50 -17.21
C PHE A 229 9.66 -7.99 -17.05
N SER A 230 8.82 -8.79 -16.38
CA SER A 230 7.43 -8.45 -16.10
C SER A 230 7.28 -7.79 -14.74
N LEU A 231 6.64 -6.63 -14.68
CA LEU A 231 6.33 -5.96 -13.40
C LEU A 231 5.36 -6.79 -12.53
N PHE A 232 4.61 -7.74 -13.12
CA PHE A 232 3.79 -8.68 -12.36
C PHE A 232 4.62 -9.58 -11.44
N ALA A 233 5.93 -9.69 -11.65
CA ALA A 233 6.84 -10.45 -10.80
C ALA A 233 7.15 -9.78 -9.45
N LEU A 234 6.90 -8.47 -9.29
CA LEU A 234 7.26 -7.77 -8.05
C LEU A 234 6.48 -8.29 -6.84
N ALA A 235 5.18 -8.57 -7.01
CA ALA A 235 4.35 -9.12 -5.94
C ALA A 235 4.81 -10.53 -5.49
N PRO A 236 4.97 -11.53 -6.37
CA PRO A 236 5.45 -12.84 -5.96
C PRO A 236 6.88 -12.81 -5.41
N ILE A 237 7.78 -11.96 -5.93
CA ILE A 237 9.12 -11.80 -5.34
C ILE A 237 9.02 -11.29 -3.90
N SER A 238 8.25 -10.24 -3.66
CA SER A 238 8.08 -9.69 -2.31
C SER A 238 7.40 -10.69 -1.36
N CYS A 239 6.41 -11.43 -1.84
CA CYS A 239 5.72 -12.46 -1.08
C CYS A 239 6.62 -13.65 -0.76
N LEU A 240 7.50 -14.06 -1.68
CA LEU A 240 8.48 -15.13 -1.43
C LEU A 240 9.43 -14.74 -0.30
N ILE A 241 9.98 -13.53 -0.36
CA ILE A 241 10.87 -12.99 0.68
C ILE A 241 10.14 -12.99 2.03
N LEU A 242 8.91 -12.48 2.07
CA LEU A 242 8.13 -12.43 3.31
C LEU A 242 7.75 -13.83 3.81
N ILE A 243 7.37 -14.78 2.96
CA ILE A 243 7.09 -16.15 3.38
C ILE A 243 8.33 -16.78 4.01
N VAL A 244 9.51 -16.62 3.40
CA VAL A 244 10.77 -17.12 3.98
C VAL A 244 10.99 -16.52 5.37
N ILE A 245 10.78 -15.20 5.51
CA ILE A 245 10.87 -14.51 6.81
C ILE A 245 9.84 -15.06 7.82
N LEU A 246 8.60 -15.26 7.40
CA LEU A 246 7.50 -15.68 8.27
C LEU A 246 7.60 -17.15 8.68
N VAL A 247 8.14 -18.04 7.83
CA VAL A 247 8.36 -19.46 8.17
C VAL A 247 9.60 -19.64 9.04
N TRP A 248 10.60 -18.75 8.94
CA TRP A 248 11.85 -18.90 9.64
C TRP A 248 11.67 -19.07 11.16
N PRO A 249 12.23 -20.12 11.77
CA PRO A 249 12.04 -20.41 13.19
C PRO A 249 12.39 -19.22 14.08
N ASN A 250 11.47 -18.85 14.97
CA ASN A 250 11.62 -17.76 15.95
C ASN A 250 11.77 -16.35 15.36
N LEU A 251 11.77 -16.19 14.02
CA LEU A 251 12.00 -14.89 13.41
C LEU A 251 10.79 -13.97 13.59
N TRP A 252 9.56 -14.50 13.50
CA TRP A 252 8.34 -13.75 13.79
C TRP A 252 8.37 -13.12 15.18
N GLN A 253 8.68 -13.91 16.21
CA GLN A 253 8.77 -13.47 17.61
C GLN A 253 9.85 -12.40 17.76
N ARG A 254 11.04 -12.61 17.16
CA ARG A 254 12.14 -11.62 17.18
C ARG A 254 11.76 -10.30 16.50
N LEU A 255 11.08 -10.37 15.35
CA LEU A 255 10.71 -9.18 14.58
C LEU A 255 9.56 -8.41 15.22
N THR A 256 8.63 -9.11 15.89
CA THR A 256 7.41 -8.50 16.45
C THR A 256 7.48 -8.23 17.95
N GLY A 257 8.41 -8.86 18.67
CA GLY A 257 8.48 -8.83 20.12
C GLY A 257 7.30 -9.56 20.80
N SER A 258 6.59 -10.43 20.06
CA SER A 258 5.54 -11.26 20.64
C SER A 258 6.16 -12.39 21.48
N ALA A 259 5.58 -12.63 22.66
CA ALA A 259 5.83 -13.85 23.42
C ALA A 259 5.10 -15.02 22.74
N GLU A 260 5.66 -16.22 22.84
CA GLU A 260 4.99 -17.47 22.40
C GLU A 260 3.64 -17.67 23.10
#